data_AF-A0A8H7CM29-F1
#
_entry.id   AF-A0A8H7CM29-F1
#
_cell.length_a   1.000
_cell.length_b   1.000
_cell.length_c   1.000
_cell.angle_alpha   90.00
_cell.angle_beta   90.00
_cell.angle_gamma   90.00
#
_symmetry.space_group_name_H-M   'P 1'
#
loop_
_entity.id
_entity.type
_entity.pdbx_description
1 polymer ?
#
loop_
_entity_poly.entity_id
_entity_poly.type
_entity_poly.pdbx_seq_one_letter_code
_entity_poly.pdbx_strand_id
1 'polypeptide(L)'
;MMSPPSDLRGEVLVQFYQVVAAKLKAQRNKARAQCELADAHAIMAGQHIQSLQQKLNSGKGKKRAGNERNLSTTARMLTSAEGRVLAEEKRTNQLQKKAKDDENRSQRLLANAEVIKRRAELGREGMEFAGNIKLLKALQLKDLAWSLELEENGTRDVLIDRILTHFGDNESLKVDKHYVELWHEGRRRAAAVANDDLEQQVQPDDMLTDIQNVASGSGSPSLQSHLPLPPPPPPPRRSIHFP
;
A
#
# COMPACT_ATOMS: atom_id res chain seq x y z
N MET A 1 -20.20 -47.74 15.36
CA MET A 1 -21.46 -47.55 14.60
C MET A 1 -22.61 -47.99 15.49
N MET A 2 -23.75 -47.29 15.50
CA MET A 2 -24.91 -47.74 16.28
C MET A 2 -25.62 -48.84 15.50
N SER A 3 -25.42 -50.08 15.91
CA SER A 3 -26.14 -51.22 15.34
C SER A 3 -27.61 -51.14 15.74
N PRO A 4 -28.55 -51.42 14.83
CA PRO A 4 -29.95 -51.52 15.20
C PRO A 4 -30.15 -52.69 16.19
N PRO A 5 -31.12 -52.59 17.11
CA PRO A 5 -31.59 -53.75 17.87
C PRO A 5 -32.05 -54.86 16.92
N SER A 6 -31.71 -56.12 17.23
CA SER A 6 -32.02 -57.31 16.41
C SER A 6 -33.52 -57.53 16.17
N ASP A 7 -34.36 -56.92 17.01
CA ASP A 7 -35.79 -57.23 17.08
C ASP A 7 -36.65 -56.28 16.23
N LEU A 8 -36.05 -55.26 15.62
CA LEU A 8 -36.76 -54.29 14.77
C LEU A 8 -36.98 -54.85 13.36
N ARG A 9 -38.24 -54.90 12.90
CA ARG A 9 -38.62 -55.32 11.54
C ARG A 9 -39.48 -54.26 10.84
N GLY A 10 -39.43 -54.25 9.50
CA GLY A 10 -40.29 -53.42 8.65
C GLY A 10 -40.12 -51.91 8.88
N GLU A 11 -41.22 -51.20 9.05
CA GLU A 11 -41.29 -49.74 9.13
C GLU A 11 -40.49 -49.16 10.31
N VAL A 12 -40.45 -49.87 11.45
CA VAL A 12 -39.74 -49.41 12.66
C VAL A 12 -38.22 -49.36 12.41
N LEU A 13 -37.70 -50.30 11.63
CA LEU A 13 -36.28 -50.31 11.24
C LEU A 13 -35.96 -49.13 10.30
N VAL A 14 -36.85 -48.79 9.38
CA VAL A 14 -36.69 -47.63 8.49
C VAL A 14 -36.67 -46.33 9.30
N GLN A 15 -37.61 -46.16 10.25
CA GLN A 15 -37.64 -45.00 11.13
C GLN A 15 -36.37 -44.90 11.99
N PHE A 16 -35.87 -46.01 12.53
CA PHE A 16 -34.61 -46.05 13.27
C PHE A 16 -33.45 -45.49 12.43
N TYR A 17 -33.29 -45.97 11.18
CA TYR A 17 -32.22 -45.48 10.31
C TYR A 17 -32.40 -44.02 9.89
N GLN A 18 -33.63 -43.54 9.69
CA GLN A 18 -33.90 -42.13 9.42
C GLN A 18 -33.47 -41.23 10.59
N VAL A 19 -33.76 -41.62 11.83
CA VAL A 19 -33.33 -40.89 13.03
C VAL A 19 -31.81 -40.91 13.18
N VAL A 20 -31.17 -42.06 12.96
CA VAL A 20 -29.71 -42.18 13.01
C VAL A 20 -29.06 -41.33 11.92
N ALA A 21 -29.57 -41.36 10.69
CA ALA A 21 -29.09 -40.53 9.59
C ALA A 21 -29.26 -39.03 9.88
N ALA A 22 -30.39 -38.62 10.44
CA ALA A 22 -30.63 -37.23 10.86
C ALA A 22 -29.64 -36.79 11.95
N LYS A 23 -29.38 -37.64 12.95
CA LYS A 23 -28.40 -37.38 14.01
C LYS A 23 -26.98 -37.24 13.46
N LEU A 24 -26.55 -38.14 12.56
CA LEU A 24 -25.25 -38.07 11.92
C LEU A 24 -25.11 -36.83 11.03
N LYS A 25 -26.17 -36.47 10.29
CA LYS A 25 -26.22 -35.24 9.49
C LYS A 25 -26.06 -33.99 10.38
N ALA A 26 -26.74 -33.96 11.52
CA ALA A 26 -26.62 -32.87 12.49
C ALA A 26 -25.20 -32.77 13.08
N GLN A 27 -24.59 -33.91 13.44
CA GLN A 27 -23.20 -33.94 13.94
C GLN A 27 -22.20 -33.45 12.89
N ARG A 28 -22.33 -33.92 11.64
CA ARG A 28 -21.49 -33.47 10.52
C ARG A 28 -21.63 -31.97 10.30
N ASN A 29 -22.84 -31.43 10.32
CA ASN A 29 -23.08 -30.01 10.13
C ASN A 29 -22.48 -29.18 11.29
N LYS A 30 -22.57 -29.66 12.53
CA LYS A 30 -21.93 -29.02 13.69
C LYS A 30 -20.40 -29.00 13.55
N ALA A 31 -19.79 -30.12 13.17
CA ALA A 31 -18.35 -30.19 12.94
C ALA A 31 -17.91 -29.24 11.81
N ARG A 32 -18.69 -29.17 10.71
CA ARG A 32 -18.43 -28.25 9.61
C ARG A 32 -18.45 -26.78 10.06
N ALA A 33 -19.46 -26.38 10.83
CA ALA A 33 -19.56 -25.02 11.36
C ALA A 33 -18.38 -24.68 12.30
N GLN A 34 -17.88 -25.66 13.07
CA GLN A 34 -16.69 -25.48 13.90
C GLN A 34 -15.42 -25.30 13.07
N CYS A 35 -15.25 -26.05 11.97
CA CYS A 35 -14.13 -25.84 11.04
C CYS A 35 -14.19 -24.45 10.39
N GLU A 36 -15.37 -24.06 9.87
CA GLU A 36 -15.55 -22.74 9.23
C GLU A 36 -15.24 -21.58 10.21
N LEU A 37 -15.62 -21.73 11.48
CA LEU A 37 -15.29 -20.76 12.53
C LEU A 37 -13.78 -20.72 12.84
N ALA A 38 -13.14 -21.89 12.94
CA ALA A 38 -11.71 -21.99 13.17
C ALA A 38 -10.89 -21.38 12.01
N ASP A 39 -11.32 -21.61 10.76
CA ASP A 39 -10.72 -21.04 9.57
C ASP A 39 -10.83 -19.51 9.59
N ALA A 40 -12.01 -18.97 9.93
CA ALA A 40 -12.20 -17.53 10.07
C ALA A 40 -11.26 -16.93 11.14
N HIS A 41 -11.10 -17.60 12.28
CA HIS A 41 -10.17 -17.18 13.33
C HIS A 41 -8.70 -17.23 12.86
N ALA A 42 -8.31 -18.28 12.14
CA ALA A 42 -6.96 -18.41 11.60
C ALA A 42 -6.66 -17.29 10.58
N ILE A 43 -7.60 -16.95 9.71
CA ILE A 43 -7.48 -15.85 8.75
C ILE A 43 -7.32 -14.50 9.49
N MET A 44 -8.18 -14.21 10.47
CA MET A 44 -8.09 -12.98 11.27
C MET A 44 -6.76 -12.88 12.02
N ALA A 45 -6.30 -13.98 12.63
CA ALA A 45 -5.01 -14.04 13.31
C ALA A 45 -3.85 -13.79 12.33
N GLY A 46 -3.89 -14.41 11.14
CA GLY A 46 -2.91 -14.19 10.08
C GLY A 46 -2.83 -12.73 9.64
N GLN A 47 -3.97 -12.09 9.40
CA GLN A 47 -4.05 -10.65 9.07
C GLN A 47 -3.48 -9.77 10.20
N HIS A 48 -3.76 -10.11 11.45
CA HIS A 48 -3.23 -9.37 12.60
C HIS A 48 -1.70 -9.49 12.71
N ILE A 49 -1.17 -10.71 12.53
CA ILE A 49 0.28 -10.96 12.51
C ILE A 49 0.94 -10.18 11.38
N GLN A 50 0.38 -10.21 10.16
CA GLN A 50 0.89 -9.44 9.02
C GLN A 50 0.89 -7.94 9.31
N SER A 51 -0.18 -7.40 9.91
CA SER A 51 -0.24 -5.99 10.32
C SER A 51 0.87 -5.63 11.32
N LEU A 52 1.13 -6.50 12.31
CA LEU A 52 2.20 -6.30 13.28
C LEU A 52 3.59 -6.37 12.63
N GLN A 53 3.81 -7.34 11.73
CA GLN A 53 5.06 -7.46 10.98
C GLN A 53 5.31 -6.24 10.10
N GLN A 54 4.29 -5.73 9.39
CA GLN A 54 4.40 -4.48 8.63
C GLN A 54 4.75 -3.29 9.54
N LYS A 55 4.15 -3.19 10.73
CA LYS A 55 4.49 -2.14 11.71
C LYS A 55 5.93 -2.24 12.19
N LEU A 56 6.43 -3.45 12.44
CA LEU A 56 7.82 -3.69 12.84
C LEU A 56 8.80 -3.37 11.70
N ASN A 57 8.53 -3.86 10.49
CA ASN A 57 9.42 -3.73 9.33
C ASN A 57 9.42 -2.32 8.74
N SER A 58 8.30 -1.58 8.83
CA SER A 58 8.20 -0.23 8.27
C SER A 58 9.13 0.81 8.93
N GLY A 59 9.92 0.44 9.95
CA GLY A 59 10.91 1.31 10.61
C GLY A 59 10.30 2.50 11.38
N LYS A 60 9.01 2.78 11.15
CA LYS A 60 8.20 3.77 11.88
C LYS A 60 8.11 3.44 13.38
N GLY A 61 8.33 2.18 13.76
CA GLY A 61 8.46 1.74 15.14
C GLY A 61 9.75 2.19 15.83
N LYS A 62 10.90 2.26 15.13
CA LYS A 62 12.17 2.70 15.75
C LYS A 62 12.17 4.20 16.08
N LYS A 63 11.53 5.04 15.26
CA LYS A 63 11.28 6.46 15.60
C LYS A 63 10.18 6.64 16.67
N ARG A 64 9.40 5.60 16.98
CA ARG A 64 8.35 5.61 18.01
C ARG A 64 8.71 4.82 19.27
N ALA A 65 9.83 4.10 19.32
CA ALA A 65 10.29 3.43 20.54
C ALA A 65 10.79 4.44 21.59
N GLY A 66 11.20 5.65 21.17
CA GLY A 66 11.37 6.82 22.07
C GLY A 66 10.12 7.68 22.21
N ASN A 67 9.01 7.28 21.57
CA ASN A 67 7.68 7.86 21.75
C ASN A 67 6.78 6.70 22.19
N GLU A 68 7.15 6.08 23.33
CA GLU A 68 6.13 5.60 24.26
C GLU A 68 4.99 6.61 24.18
N ARG A 69 3.77 6.15 23.94
CA ARG A 69 2.64 7.07 23.95
C ARG A 69 2.71 7.73 25.32
N ASN A 70 3.23 8.94 25.37
CA ASN A 70 2.82 9.96 26.31
C ASN A 70 1.34 10.13 25.98
N LEU A 71 0.53 9.17 26.40
CA LEU A 71 -0.85 9.38 26.72
C LEU A 71 -0.72 10.48 27.74
N SER A 72 -0.88 11.73 27.27
CA SER A 72 -1.02 12.88 28.12
C SER A 72 -2.22 12.53 28.98
N THR A 73 -1.94 11.97 30.15
CA THR A 73 -2.95 11.50 31.10
C THR A 73 -3.38 12.69 31.95
N THR A 74 -3.33 13.89 31.38
CA THR A 74 -4.14 15.01 31.81
C THR A 74 -5.57 14.72 31.35
N ALA A 75 -6.20 13.78 32.05
CA ALA A 75 -7.65 13.66 32.04
C ALA A 75 -8.21 14.91 32.72
N ARG A 76 -8.28 16.02 31.97
CA ARG A 76 -9.01 17.20 32.40
C ARG A 76 -10.46 17.01 31.98
N MET A 77 -11.37 17.29 32.91
CA MET A 77 -12.79 17.44 32.61
C MET A 77 -12.94 18.58 31.61
N LEU A 78 -13.28 18.24 30.37
CA LEU A 78 -13.65 19.23 29.36
C LEU A 78 -14.96 19.87 29.79
N THR A 79 -14.97 21.20 29.82
CA THR A 79 -16.23 21.93 30.00
C THR A 79 -17.09 21.76 28.75
N SER A 80 -18.41 21.89 28.90
CA SER A 80 -19.36 21.75 27.80
C SER A 80 -19.12 22.75 26.66
N ALA A 81 -18.54 23.92 26.94
CA ALA A 81 -18.12 24.89 25.94
C ALA A 81 -16.89 24.44 25.15
N GLU A 82 -15.82 24.00 25.84
CA GLU A 82 -14.60 23.47 25.22
C GLU A 82 -14.91 22.24 24.34
N GLY A 83 -15.82 21.38 24.81
CA GLY A 83 -16.26 20.20 24.05
C GLY A 83 -16.95 20.55 22.72
N ARG A 84 -17.71 21.66 22.67
CA ARG A 84 -18.34 22.13 21.42
C ARG A 84 -17.30 22.63 20.42
N VAL A 85 -16.34 23.43 20.88
CA VAL A 85 -15.25 23.95 20.02
C VAL A 85 -14.43 22.79 19.43
N LEU A 86 -14.04 21.81 20.25
CA LEU A 86 -13.30 20.64 19.76
C LEU A 86 -14.12 19.79 18.79
N ALA A 87 -15.44 19.67 19.00
CA ALA A 87 -16.33 18.95 18.09
C ALA A 87 -16.43 19.68 16.73
N GLU A 88 -16.52 21.00 16.75
CA GLU A 88 -16.52 21.84 15.54
C GLU A 88 -15.18 21.75 14.80
N GLU A 89 -14.05 21.89 15.48
CA GLU A 89 -12.71 21.71 14.89
C GLU A 89 -12.53 20.32 14.28
N LYS A 90 -12.99 19.27 14.98
CA LYS A 90 -12.94 17.92 14.43
C LYS A 90 -13.80 17.78 13.17
N ARG A 91 -14.97 18.42 13.15
CA ARG A 91 -15.87 18.44 11.98
C ARG A 91 -15.23 19.19 10.81
N THR A 92 -14.64 20.36 11.04
CA THR A 92 -13.97 21.14 9.98
C THR A 92 -12.75 20.38 9.43
N ASN A 93 -11.92 19.79 10.30
CA ASN A 93 -10.78 18.97 9.89
C ASN A 93 -11.21 17.75 9.05
N GLN A 94 -12.31 17.09 9.41
CA GLN A 94 -12.85 15.99 8.62
C GLN A 94 -13.37 16.45 7.27
N LEU A 95 -14.07 17.59 7.22
CA LEU A 95 -14.56 18.17 5.96
C LEU A 95 -13.41 18.57 5.03
N GLN A 96 -12.38 19.24 5.55
CA GLN A 96 -11.19 19.60 4.78
C GLN A 96 -10.44 18.37 4.25
N LYS A 97 -10.27 17.34 5.09
CA LYS A 97 -9.64 16.09 4.65
C LYS A 97 -10.43 15.41 3.54
N LYS A 98 -11.75 15.32 3.69
CA LYS A 98 -12.62 14.76 2.65
C LYS A 98 -12.52 15.55 1.34
N ALA A 99 -12.60 16.89 1.41
CA ALA A 99 -12.48 17.75 0.24
C ALA A 99 -11.14 17.53 -0.50
N LYS A 100 -10.03 17.43 0.24
CA LYS A 100 -8.71 17.15 -0.34
C LYS A 100 -8.61 15.74 -0.94
N ASP A 101 -9.21 14.74 -0.31
CA ASP A 101 -9.23 13.38 -0.83
C ASP A 101 -10.08 13.30 -2.12
N ASP A 102 -11.20 14.01 -2.18
CA ASP A 102 -12.07 14.10 -3.36
C ASP A 102 -11.40 14.86 -4.52
N GLU A 103 -10.69 15.96 -4.23
CA GLU A 103 -9.89 16.70 -5.21
C GLU A 103 -8.75 15.84 -5.79
N ASN A 104 -7.99 15.15 -4.94
CA ASN A 104 -6.95 14.24 -5.42
C ASN A 104 -7.53 13.09 -6.26
N ARG A 105 -8.73 12.62 -5.93
CA ARG A 105 -9.41 11.58 -6.70
C ARG A 105 -9.86 12.11 -8.06
N SER A 106 -10.44 13.31 -8.13
CA SER A 106 -10.86 13.91 -9.40
C SER A 106 -9.66 14.20 -10.31
N GLN A 107 -8.56 14.74 -9.77
CA GLN A 107 -7.31 14.96 -10.50
C GLN A 107 -6.75 13.66 -11.10
N ARG A 108 -6.76 12.55 -10.35
CA ARG A 108 -6.33 11.23 -10.87
C ARG A 108 -7.23 10.72 -11.99
N LEU A 109 -8.53 10.94 -11.89
CA LEU A 109 -9.48 10.55 -12.95
C LEU A 109 -9.26 11.37 -14.22
N LEU A 110 -9.02 12.67 -14.09
CA LEU A 110 -8.71 13.56 -15.22
C LEU A 110 -7.40 13.16 -15.90
N ALA A 111 -6.33 12.92 -15.13
CA ALA A 111 -5.05 12.48 -15.67
C ALA A 111 -5.16 11.13 -16.41
N ASN A 112 -5.95 10.19 -15.88
CA ASN A 112 -6.21 8.92 -16.56
C ASN A 112 -7.03 9.11 -17.85
N ALA A 113 -8.03 9.99 -17.83
CA ALA A 113 -8.83 10.30 -19.01
C ALA A 113 -7.97 10.94 -20.12
N GLU A 114 -7.03 11.80 -19.75
CA GLU A 114 -6.06 12.39 -20.68
C GLU A 114 -5.15 11.34 -21.33
N VAL A 115 -4.65 10.37 -20.54
CA VAL A 115 -3.86 9.24 -21.07
C VAL A 115 -4.68 8.41 -22.07
N ILE A 116 -5.95 8.13 -21.77
CA ILE A 116 -6.84 7.38 -22.66
C ILE A 116 -7.08 8.17 -23.96
N LYS A 117 -7.35 9.47 -23.85
CA LYS A 117 -7.54 10.35 -25.01
C LYS A 117 -6.30 10.38 -25.88
N ARG A 118 -5.12 10.56 -25.30
CA ARG A 118 -3.84 10.55 -26.02
C ARG A 118 -3.59 9.22 -26.74
N ARG A 119 -3.91 8.09 -26.10
CA ARG A 119 -3.83 6.74 -26.70
C ARG A 119 -4.80 6.58 -27.87
N ALA A 120 -6.02 7.13 -27.76
CA ALA A 120 -7.01 7.09 -28.83
C ALA A 120 -6.61 7.96 -30.03
N GLU A 121 -5.98 9.12 -29.80
CA GLU A 121 -5.56 10.05 -30.86
C GLU A 121 -4.34 9.55 -31.64
N LEU A 122 -3.31 9.07 -30.94
CA LEU A 122 -2.08 8.58 -31.58
C LEU A 122 -2.22 7.14 -32.11
N GLY A 123 -3.12 6.35 -31.51
CA GLY A 123 -3.16 4.91 -31.74
C GLY A 123 -1.90 4.20 -31.20
N ARG A 124 -1.78 2.92 -31.52
CA ARG A 124 -0.65 2.09 -31.07
C ARG A 124 0.63 2.33 -31.87
N GLU A 125 0.48 2.48 -33.19
CA GLU A 125 1.59 2.71 -34.11
C GLU A 125 2.08 4.16 -34.08
N GLY A 126 1.26 5.12 -33.66
CA GLY A 126 1.66 6.53 -33.60
C GLY A 126 2.51 6.92 -32.38
N MET A 127 2.80 5.99 -31.46
CA MET A 127 3.64 6.29 -30.30
C MET A 127 5.13 6.05 -30.61
N GLU A 128 5.93 7.11 -30.52
CA GLU A 128 7.38 7.04 -30.63
C GLU A 128 8.01 7.02 -29.23
N PHE A 129 8.93 6.07 -29.01
CA PHE A 129 9.61 5.92 -27.73
C PHE A 129 11.11 6.16 -27.89
N ALA A 130 11.57 7.28 -27.35
CA ALA A 130 12.98 7.67 -27.40
C ALA A 130 13.74 7.31 -26.11
N GLY A 131 14.93 6.75 -26.28
CA GLY A 131 15.91 6.51 -25.21
C GLY A 131 15.88 5.10 -24.61
N ASN A 132 16.89 4.80 -23.80
CA ASN A 132 17.08 3.46 -23.24
C ASN A 132 15.88 3.04 -22.37
N ILE A 133 15.35 1.83 -22.62
CA ILE A 133 14.22 1.25 -21.89
C ILE A 133 14.38 1.30 -20.36
N LYS A 134 15.62 1.12 -19.86
CA LYS A 134 15.95 1.16 -18.43
C LYS A 134 15.90 2.56 -17.82
N LEU A 135 15.79 3.61 -18.63
CA LEU A 135 15.69 5.00 -18.21
C LEU A 135 14.29 5.59 -18.40
N LEU A 136 13.39 4.88 -19.10
CA LEU A 136 12.03 5.33 -19.30
C LEU A 136 11.28 5.47 -17.97
N LYS A 137 10.39 6.47 -17.95
CA LYS A 137 9.47 6.71 -16.81
C LYS A 137 8.39 5.64 -16.78
N ALA A 138 7.81 5.40 -15.60
CA ALA A 138 6.77 4.38 -15.42
C ALA A 138 5.56 4.57 -16.35
N LEU A 139 5.15 5.82 -16.64
CA LEU A 139 4.06 6.09 -17.58
C LEU A 139 4.43 5.66 -19.02
N GLN A 140 5.63 6.01 -19.48
CA GLN A 140 6.11 5.61 -20.81
C GLN A 140 6.25 4.09 -20.95
N LEU A 141 6.67 3.40 -19.89
CA LEU A 141 6.74 1.94 -19.89
C LEU A 141 5.35 1.29 -19.96
N LYS A 142 4.32 1.90 -19.36
CA LYS A 142 2.93 1.44 -19.51
C LYS A 142 2.39 1.70 -20.90
N ASP A 143 2.73 2.85 -21.48
CA ASP A 143 2.34 3.17 -22.86
C ASP A 143 3.02 2.24 -23.87
N LEU A 144 4.29 1.89 -23.62
CA LEU A 144 5.03 0.89 -24.41
C LEU A 144 4.46 -0.52 -24.21
N ALA A 145 4.11 -0.90 -22.99
CA ALA A 145 3.41 -2.17 -22.75
C ALA A 145 2.05 -2.21 -23.47
N TRP A 146 1.30 -1.11 -23.45
CA TRP A 146 0.02 -0.99 -24.15
C TRP A 146 0.16 -1.07 -25.67
N SER A 147 1.19 -0.44 -26.26
CA SER A 147 1.43 -0.51 -27.72
C SER A 147 1.80 -1.92 -28.17
N LEU A 148 2.47 -2.70 -27.30
CA LEU A 148 2.85 -4.09 -27.51
C LEU A 148 1.76 -5.11 -27.09
N GLU A 149 0.57 -4.65 -26.68
CA GLU A 149 -0.52 -5.50 -26.17
C GLU A 149 -0.16 -6.34 -24.93
N LEU A 150 0.80 -5.87 -24.14
CA LEU A 150 1.21 -6.50 -22.89
C LEU A 150 0.41 -5.97 -21.70
N GLU A 151 0.41 -6.71 -20.60
CA GLU A 151 -0.21 -6.27 -19.36
C GLU A 151 0.53 -5.04 -18.77
N GLU A 152 -0.22 -3.99 -18.39
CA GLU A 152 0.31 -2.71 -17.87
C GLU A 152 0.50 -2.69 -16.33
N ASN A 153 0.13 -3.76 -15.65
CA ASN A 153 0.19 -3.87 -14.19
C ASN A 153 1.59 -4.26 -13.71
N GLY A 154 2.02 -3.68 -12.59
CA GLY A 154 3.25 -4.06 -11.91
C GLY A 154 4.09 -2.89 -11.42
N THR A 155 5.25 -3.22 -10.84
CA THR A 155 6.32 -2.26 -10.59
C THR A 155 7.05 -1.93 -11.89
N ARG A 156 7.86 -0.88 -11.87
CA ARG A 156 8.68 -0.48 -13.02
C ARG A 156 9.57 -1.62 -13.54
N ASP A 157 10.22 -2.34 -12.64
CA ASP A 157 11.14 -3.41 -12.99
C ASP A 157 10.41 -4.60 -13.64
N VAL A 158 9.22 -4.94 -13.13
CA VAL A 158 8.35 -5.97 -13.74
C VAL A 158 7.94 -5.60 -15.16
N LEU A 159 7.62 -4.33 -15.42
CA LEU A 159 7.30 -3.87 -16.78
C LEU A 159 8.52 -3.95 -17.70
N ILE A 160 9.70 -3.56 -17.23
CA ILE A 160 10.94 -3.65 -18.01
C ILE A 160 11.24 -5.11 -18.38
N ASP A 161 11.22 -6.01 -17.40
CA ASP A 161 11.50 -7.44 -17.62
C ASP A 161 10.51 -8.06 -18.61
N ARG A 162 9.21 -7.74 -18.48
CA ARG A 162 8.15 -8.20 -19.38
C ARG A 162 8.36 -7.71 -20.81
N ILE A 163 8.67 -6.43 -20.99
CA ILE A 163 8.92 -5.83 -22.31
C ILE A 163 10.19 -6.43 -22.93
N LEU A 164 11.28 -6.54 -22.17
CA LEU A 164 12.53 -7.14 -22.64
C LEU A 164 12.35 -8.60 -23.07
N THR A 165 11.58 -9.38 -22.30
CA THR A 165 11.24 -10.77 -22.65
C THR A 165 10.50 -10.83 -23.98
N HIS A 166 9.47 -9.98 -24.16
CA HIS A 166 8.70 -9.92 -25.40
C HIS A 166 9.54 -9.56 -26.64
N PHE A 167 10.48 -8.61 -26.51
CA PHE A 167 11.43 -8.30 -27.58
C PHE A 167 12.51 -9.38 -27.79
N GLY A 168 12.79 -10.19 -26.77
CA GLY A 168 13.63 -11.38 -26.90
C GLY A 168 12.97 -12.45 -27.76
N ASP A 169 11.67 -12.66 -27.56
CA ASP A 169 10.87 -13.61 -28.33
C ASP A 169 10.58 -13.11 -29.76
N ASN A 170 10.50 -11.79 -29.95
CA ASN A 170 10.17 -11.13 -31.23
C ASN A 170 11.27 -10.17 -31.68
N GLU A 171 12.42 -10.71 -32.07
CA GLU A 171 13.58 -9.87 -32.42
C GLU A 171 13.35 -8.93 -33.61
N SER A 172 12.43 -9.26 -34.51
CA SER A 172 12.05 -8.41 -35.65
C SER A 172 11.53 -7.04 -35.22
N LEU A 173 10.88 -6.95 -34.05
CA LEU A 173 10.37 -5.70 -33.51
C LEU A 173 11.47 -4.73 -33.08
N LYS A 174 12.70 -5.20 -32.84
CA LYS A 174 13.83 -4.33 -32.49
C LYS A 174 14.28 -3.43 -33.66
N VAL A 175 13.98 -3.84 -34.89
CA VAL A 175 14.32 -3.11 -36.12
C VAL A 175 13.20 -2.15 -36.54
N ASP A 176 12.02 -2.30 -35.94
CA ASP A 176 10.87 -1.44 -36.24
C ASP A 176 11.18 0.03 -35.89
N LYS A 177 10.78 0.95 -36.76
CA LYS A 177 11.03 2.39 -36.65
C LYS A 177 10.54 2.95 -35.32
N HIS A 178 9.46 2.39 -34.77
CA HIS A 178 8.85 2.83 -33.52
C HIS A 178 9.68 2.48 -32.26
N TYR A 179 10.49 1.41 -32.34
CA TYR A 179 11.20 0.83 -31.20
C TYR A 179 12.72 0.87 -31.33
N VAL A 180 13.25 1.22 -32.50
CA VAL A 180 14.70 1.21 -32.78
C VAL A 180 15.50 2.10 -31.81
N GLU A 181 14.95 3.24 -31.41
CA GLU A 181 15.60 4.16 -30.47
C GLU A 181 15.72 3.61 -29.04
N LEU A 182 14.95 2.57 -28.68
CA LEU A 182 15.02 1.95 -27.35
C LEU A 182 16.32 1.19 -27.11
N TRP A 183 16.95 0.72 -28.19
CA TRP A 183 18.10 -0.19 -28.16
C TRP A 183 19.44 0.52 -28.37
N HIS A 184 19.40 1.78 -28.80
CA HIS A 184 20.60 2.57 -28.95
C HIS A 184 21.03 3.11 -27.58
N GLU A 185 22.09 2.53 -27.01
CA GLU A 185 22.79 3.15 -25.89
C GLU A 185 23.27 4.52 -26.35
N GLY A 186 22.66 5.56 -25.77
CA GLY A 186 22.81 6.91 -26.24
C GLY A 186 24.27 7.27 -26.45
N ARG A 187 24.64 7.50 -27.72
CA ARG A 187 25.68 8.51 -27.97
C ARG A 187 25.14 9.76 -27.31
N ARG A 188 25.72 10.14 -26.17
CA ARG A 188 25.53 11.48 -25.60
C ARG A 188 25.77 12.42 -26.77
N ARG A 189 24.71 13.01 -27.34
CA ARG A 189 24.88 14.17 -28.19
C ARG A 189 25.48 15.21 -27.26
N ALA A 190 26.80 15.39 -27.35
CA ALA A 190 27.47 16.54 -26.79
C ALA A 190 26.70 17.74 -27.32
N ALA A 191 26.16 18.53 -26.39
CA ALA A 191 25.36 19.70 -26.71
C ALA A 191 26.11 20.57 -27.72
N ALA A 192 25.55 20.70 -28.90
CA ALA A 192 26.04 21.62 -29.92
C ALA A 192 24.81 22.24 -30.62
N VAL A 193 24.69 23.56 -30.44
CA VAL A 193 23.91 24.52 -31.24
C VAL A 193 22.40 24.52 -30.92
N ALA A 194 21.87 25.43 -30.07
CA ALA A 194 21.70 26.89 -30.16
C ALA A 194 20.46 27.32 -30.97
N ASN A 195 19.51 27.95 -30.25
CA ASN A 195 18.38 28.81 -30.65
C ASN A 195 17.31 28.13 -31.56
N ASP A 196 16.01 28.37 -31.45
CA ASP A 196 15.29 29.64 -31.29
C ASP A 196 13.78 29.36 -31.03
N ASP A 197 13.08 30.31 -30.40
CA ASP A 197 11.62 30.61 -30.49
C ASP A 197 10.56 29.57 -30.05
N LEU A 198 9.46 29.89 -29.34
CA LEU A 198 8.83 31.14 -28.90
C LEU A 198 7.71 30.79 -27.88
N GLU A 199 7.54 31.66 -26.88
CA GLU A 199 6.27 32.06 -26.21
C GLU A 199 5.07 31.10 -26.11
N GLN A 200 4.64 30.83 -24.88
CA GLN A 200 3.38 31.40 -24.35
C GLN A 200 3.24 31.11 -22.85
N GLN A 201 3.69 32.09 -22.07
CA GLN A 201 3.46 32.19 -20.63
C GLN A 201 2.30 33.17 -20.43
N VAL A 202 1.08 32.66 -20.26
CA VAL A 202 -0.05 33.43 -19.73
C VAL A 202 -0.14 33.10 -18.23
N GLN A 203 0.39 33.99 -17.41
CA GLN A 203 0.00 34.10 -16.01
C GLN A 203 -1.21 35.02 -15.90
N PRO A 204 -2.22 34.71 -15.08
CA PRO A 204 -3.07 35.73 -14.51
C PRO A 204 -2.59 36.12 -13.11
N ASP A 205 -2.72 37.41 -12.87
CA ASP A 205 -2.25 38.20 -11.74
C ASP A 205 -2.80 37.80 -10.36
N ASP A 206 -1.96 38.07 -9.37
CA ASP A 206 -2.22 38.63 -8.04
C ASP A 206 -3.51 38.24 -7.30
N MET A 207 -3.34 37.41 -6.26
CA MET A 207 -4.00 37.64 -4.97
C MET A 207 -3.00 37.46 -3.81
N LEU A 208 -2.42 38.59 -3.44
CA LEU A 208 -2.10 39.06 -2.09
C LEU A 208 -2.08 37.99 -0.97
N THR A 209 -0.89 37.60 -0.52
CA THR A 209 -0.70 37.09 0.85
C THR A 209 0.40 37.89 1.56
N ASP A 210 -0.05 38.93 2.25
CA ASP A 210 0.66 39.46 3.41
C ASP A 210 0.72 38.36 4.47
N ILE A 211 1.88 37.71 4.60
CA ILE A 211 2.23 36.98 5.81
C ILE A 211 3.53 37.59 6.33
N GLN A 212 3.33 38.52 7.26
CA GLN A 212 4.37 39.13 8.07
C GLN A 212 5.22 38.05 8.73
N ASN A 213 6.46 38.02 8.29
CA ASN A 213 7.55 37.24 8.85
C ASN A 213 8.05 37.94 10.13
N VAL A 214 7.45 37.64 11.28
CA VAL A 214 8.00 38.03 12.58
C VAL A 214 8.96 36.95 13.07
N ALA A 215 10.23 37.21 12.83
CA ALA A 215 11.34 36.63 13.56
C ALA A 215 11.18 36.91 15.06
N SER A 216 11.32 35.87 15.87
CA SER A 216 11.70 36.00 17.27
C SER A 216 12.48 34.75 17.64
N GLY A 217 13.79 34.93 17.74
CA GLY A 217 14.70 33.93 18.26
C GLY A 217 14.41 33.61 19.72
N SER A 218 14.69 32.38 20.11
CA SER A 218 15.08 32.08 21.48
C SER A 218 16.00 30.86 21.44
N GLY A 219 17.13 31.01 22.15
CA GLY A 219 18.33 30.21 21.98
C GLY A 219 18.16 28.74 22.31
N SER A 220 18.93 27.92 21.59
CA SER A 220 19.15 26.52 21.91
C SER A 220 20.14 26.41 23.09
N PRO A 221 19.74 25.86 24.25
CA PRO A 221 20.70 25.40 25.24
C PRO A 221 21.31 24.08 24.74
N SER A 222 22.64 24.08 24.59
CA SER A 222 23.43 22.88 24.32
C SER A 222 23.34 21.94 25.52
N LEU A 223 22.49 20.92 25.42
CA LEU A 223 22.41 19.84 26.41
C LEU A 223 23.43 18.76 26.01
N GLN A 224 24.56 18.76 26.71
CA GLN A 224 25.48 17.63 26.75
C GLN A 224 24.70 16.39 27.22
N SER A 225 24.55 15.43 26.33
CA SER A 225 23.93 14.14 26.58
C SER A 225 24.86 13.27 27.45
N HIS A 226 24.70 13.38 28.77
CA HIS A 226 25.23 12.39 29.70
C HIS A 226 24.43 11.09 29.53
N LEU A 227 24.92 10.19 28.69
CA LEU A 227 24.38 8.84 28.55
C LEU A 227 24.58 8.07 29.86
N PRO A 228 23.52 7.52 30.49
CA PRO A 228 23.67 6.65 31.64
C PRO A 228 24.33 5.34 31.20
N LEU A 229 25.42 4.96 31.88
CA LEU A 229 26.10 3.68 31.68
C LEU A 229 25.13 2.51 31.94
N PRO A 230 25.18 1.44 31.13
CA PRO A 230 24.37 0.27 31.35
C PRO A 230 24.72 -0.39 32.70
N PRO A 231 23.74 -0.96 33.42
CA PRO A 231 24.00 -1.64 34.68
C PRO A 231 24.90 -2.85 34.46
N PRO A 232 25.80 -3.16 35.42
CA PRO A 232 26.66 -4.33 35.33
C PRO A 232 25.84 -5.62 35.34
N PRO A 233 26.32 -6.68 34.65
CA PRO A 233 25.63 -7.95 34.59
C PRO A 233 25.53 -8.59 35.99
N PRO A 234 24.43 -9.31 36.29
CA PRO A 234 24.27 -9.97 37.58
C PRO A 234 25.33 -11.07 37.78
N PRO A 235 25.79 -11.29 39.03
CA PRO A 235 26.79 -12.30 39.31
C PRO A 235 26.25 -13.71 39.03
N PRO A 236 27.13 -14.66 38.63
CA PRO A 236 26.73 -16.03 38.37
C PRO A 236 26.17 -16.68 39.64
N ARG A 237 24.97 -17.28 39.52
CA ARG A 237 24.34 -18.05 40.60
C ARG A 237 25.24 -19.22 40.96
N ARG A 238 25.76 -19.23 42.18
CA ARG A 238 26.44 -20.40 42.76
C ARG A 238 25.46 -21.57 42.78
N SER A 239 25.81 -22.65 42.08
CA SER A 239 25.14 -23.93 42.18
C SER A 239 25.28 -24.45 43.61
N ILE A 240 24.17 -24.49 44.34
CA ILE A 240 24.10 -25.14 45.63
C ILE A 240 24.06 -26.64 45.34
N HIS A 241 25.19 -27.33 45.51
CA HIS A 241 25.21 -28.78 45.62
C HIS A 241 24.69 -29.15 47.01
N PHE A 242 23.51 -29.74 47.05
CA PHE A 242 23.03 -30.45 48.23
C PHE A 242 23.68 -31.84 48.27
N PRO A 243 24.24 -32.27 49.42
CA PRO A 243 24.74 -33.63 49.62
C PRO A 243 23.61 -34.67 49.68
#